data_AF-A0A2N0XKV9-F1
#
_entry.id   AF-A0A2N0XKV9-F1
#
_cell.length_a   1.000
_cell.length_b   1.000
_cell.length_c   1.000
_cell.angle_alpha   90.00
_cell.angle_beta   90.00
_cell.angle_gamma   90.00
#
_symmetry.space_group_name_H-M   'P 1'
#
loop_
_entity.id
_entity.type
_entity.pdbx_description
1 polymer ?
#
loop_
_entity_poly.entity_id
_entity_poly.type
_entity_poly.pdbx_seq_one_letter_code
_entity_poly.pdbx_strand_id
1 'polypeptide(L)'
;MFKNSIIPAWVNVFMLLILFFMSLQVYWFYFDHSFLAEAGISLQSSADYNIIYTTAGRLLAMIVITLIAMATQSAQQYMLVLSIFREGQETVIDPLFPYLNSPASPMADLITHLVIVALEVTALIVIYRRTRQMKAKAKFAR
;
A
#
# COMPACT_ATOMS: atom_id res chain seq x y z
N MET A 1 -23.44 4.99 8.61
CA MET A 1 -22.17 5.43 7.99
C MET A 1 -22.32 6.02 6.57
N PHE A 2 -23.43 5.78 5.84
CA PHE A 2 -23.52 6.11 4.39
C PHE A 2 -24.37 7.33 3.99
N LYS A 3 -25.07 8.00 4.93
CA LYS A 3 -26.07 9.03 4.58
C LYS A 3 -25.49 10.37 4.07
N ASN A 4 -24.20 10.66 4.33
CA ASN A 4 -23.53 11.92 3.96
C ASN A 4 -22.18 11.67 3.25
N SER A 5 -22.06 10.59 2.47
CA SER A 5 -20.84 10.25 1.73
C SER A 5 -20.82 10.99 0.39
N ILE A 6 -19.69 11.65 0.06
CA ILE A 6 -19.47 12.26 -1.27
C ILE A 6 -19.39 11.13 -2.32
N ILE A 7 -18.92 9.95 -1.91
CA ILE A 7 -18.84 8.74 -2.73
C ILE A 7 -20.22 8.03 -2.76
N PRO A 8 -20.76 7.66 -3.93
CA PRO A 8 -22.02 6.93 -4.04
C PRO A 8 -22.02 5.60 -3.26
N ALA A 9 -23.16 5.23 -2.67
CA ALA A 9 -23.27 4.04 -1.82
C ALA A 9 -22.88 2.73 -2.53
N TRP A 10 -23.20 2.59 -3.81
CA TRP A 10 -22.83 1.40 -4.60
C TRP A 10 -21.29 1.28 -4.79
N VAL A 11 -20.59 2.40 -4.89
CA VAL A 11 -19.11 2.42 -4.99
C VAL A 11 -18.49 1.90 -3.70
N ASN A 12 -19.02 2.29 -2.54
CA ASN A 12 -18.54 1.78 -1.25
C ASN A 12 -18.79 0.27 -1.09
N VAL A 13 -19.94 -0.24 -1.56
CA VAL A 13 -20.22 -1.69 -1.56
C VAL A 13 -19.25 -2.43 -2.47
N PHE A 14 -18.99 -1.89 -3.66
CA PHE A 14 -18.01 -2.45 -4.59
C PHE A 14 -16.58 -2.44 -4.02
N MET A 15 -16.18 -1.36 -3.35
CA MET A 15 -14.88 -1.29 -2.65
C MET A 15 -14.75 -2.33 -1.55
N LEU A 16 -15.80 -2.57 -0.74
CA LEU A 16 -15.80 -3.62 0.27
C LEU A 16 -15.66 -5.02 -0.34
N LEU A 17 -16.29 -5.26 -1.49
CA LEU A 17 -16.16 -6.52 -2.23
C LEU A 17 -14.74 -6.72 -2.77
N ILE A 18 -14.12 -5.67 -3.33
CA ILE A 18 -12.72 -5.71 -3.75
C ILE A 18 -11.80 -6.00 -2.57
N LEU A 19 -12.01 -5.31 -1.44
CA LEU A 19 -11.25 -5.53 -0.20
C LEU A 19 -11.31 -6.98 0.27
N PHE A 20 -12.48 -7.62 0.16
CA PHE A 20 -12.64 -9.03 0.50
C PHE A 20 -11.77 -9.93 -0.39
N PHE A 21 -11.83 -9.77 -1.72
CA PHE A 21 -11.00 -10.55 -2.64
C PHE A 21 -9.50 -10.31 -2.46
N MET A 22 -9.09 -9.05 -2.25
CA MET A 22 -7.70 -8.73 -1.99
C MET A 22 -7.22 -9.38 -0.68
N SER A 23 -8.07 -9.44 0.35
CA SER A 23 -7.72 -10.10 1.62
C SER A 23 -7.53 -11.61 1.46
N LEU A 24 -8.36 -12.26 0.62
CA LEU A 24 -8.16 -13.67 0.25
C LEU A 24 -6.84 -13.89 -0.48
N GLN A 25 -6.50 -13.02 -1.44
CA GLN A 25 -5.23 -13.10 -2.16
C GLN A 25 -4.03 -12.90 -1.22
N VAL A 26 -4.09 -11.92 -0.31
CA VAL A 26 -3.07 -11.71 0.72
C VAL A 26 -2.90 -12.97 1.57
N TYR A 27 -4.00 -13.61 1.97
CA TYR A 27 -3.94 -14.86 2.72
C TYR A 27 -3.22 -15.96 1.94
N TRP A 28 -3.60 -16.17 0.68
CA TRP A 28 -2.97 -17.18 -0.18
C TRP A 28 -1.47 -16.91 -0.37
N PHE A 29 -1.08 -15.66 -0.62
CA PHE A 29 0.33 -15.33 -0.84
C PHE A 29 1.18 -15.39 0.43
N TYR A 30 0.65 -15.05 1.62
CA TYR A 30 1.42 -15.09 2.86
C TYR A 30 1.41 -16.45 3.56
N PHE A 31 0.29 -17.17 3.51
CA PHE A 31 0.04 -18.30 4.41
C PHE A 31 -0.24 -19.63 3.70
N ASP A 32 -0.55 -19.63 2.40
CA ASP A 32 -0.89 -20.85 1.65
C ASP A 32 0.03 -21.06 0.44
N HIS A 33 1.29 -21.39 0.74
CA HIS A 33 2.27 -21.72 -0.30
C HIS A 33 1.93 -23.01 -1.06
N SER A 34 1.08 -23.88 -0.49
CA SER A 34 0.52 -25.06 -1.17
C SER A 34 -0.39 -24.67 -2.33
N PHE A 35 -1.29 -23.70 -2.12
CA PHE A 35 -2.13 -23.16 -3.17
C PHE A 35 -1.31 -22.53 -4.31
N LEU A 36 -0.20 -21.87 -3.99
CA LEU A 36 0.72 -21.31 -4.99
C LEU A 36 1.43 -22.40 -5.80
N ALA A 37 1.85 -23.48 -5.14
CA ALA A 37 2.46 -24.63 -5.81
C ALA A 37 1.46 -25.35 -6.74
N GLU A 38 0.20 -25.49 -6.32
CA GLU A 38 -0.88 -26.05 -7.13
C GLU A 38 -1.25 -25.15 -8.32
N ALA A 39 -1.09 -23.82 -8.18
CA ALA A 39 -1.23 -22.86 -9.27
C ALA A 39 -0.03 -22.84 -10.25
N GLY A 40 0.98 -23.68 -10.02
CA GLY A 40 2.17 -23.81 -10.88
C GLY A 40 3.30 -22.82 -10.56
N ILE A 41 3.25 -22.14 -9.41
CA ILE A 41 4.32 -21.22 -8.98
C ILE A 41 5.34 -22.02 -8.17
N SER A 42 6.50 -22.30 -8.78
CA SER A 42 7.60 -23.00 -8.10
C SER A 42 8.39 -22.07 -7.21
N LEU A 43 8.36 -22.31 -5.90
CA LEU A 43 9.13 -21.61 -4.87
C LEU A 43 10.50 -22.27 -4.68
N GLN A 44 11.44 -22.04 -5.59
CA GLN A 44 12.75 -22.71 -5.55
C GLN A 44 13.91 -21.79 -5.15
N SER A 45 13.73 -20.48 -5.30
CA SER A 45 14.75 -19.48 -5.02
C SER A 45 14.26 -18.40 -4.07
N SER A 46 15.19 -17.72 -3.39
CA SER A 46 14.88 -16.53 -2.57
C SER A 46 14.21 -15.41 -3.39
N ALA A 47 14.49 -15.32 -4.69
CA ALA A 47 13.85 -14.35 -5.59
C ALA A 47 12.36 -14.65 -5.83
N ASP A 48 11.96 -15.92 -5.83
CA ASP A 48 10.55 -16.30 -5.96
C ASP A 48 9.75 -15.87 -4.72
N TYR A 49 10.35 -16.01 -3.54
CA TYR A 49 9.79 -15.50 -2.29
C TYR A 49 9.68 -13.97 -2.28
N ASN A 50 10.65 -13.25 -2.84
CA ASN A 50 10.53 -11.79 -2.99
C ASN A 50 9.28 -11.43 -3.78
N ILE A 51 9.10 -12.02 -4.96
CA ILE A 51 7.97 -11.67 -5.85
C ILE A 51 6.64 -11.93 -5.14
N ILE A 52 6.53 -13.05 -4.43
CA ILE A 52 5.30 -13.41 -3.70
C ILE A 52 5.06 -12.46 -2.53
N TYR A 53 6.05 -12.21 -1.68
CA TYR A 53 5.86 -11.35 -0.51
C TYR A 53 5.72 -9.87 -0.88
N THR A 54 6.39 -9.40 -1.92
CA THR A 54 6.22 -8.05 -2.48
C THR A 54 4.82 -7.90 -3.07
N THR A 55 4.31 -8.91 -3.78
CA THR A 55 2.92 -8.89 -4.31
C THR A 55 1.89 -8.91 -3.19
N ALA A 56 2.05 -9.81 -2.22
CA ALA A 56 1.20 -9.90 -1.03
C ALA A 56 1.21 -8.59 -0.23
N GLY A 57 2.41 -8.01 -0.11
CA GLY A 57 2.59 -6.72 0.49
C GLY A 57 1.83 -5.62 -0.23
N ARG A 58 2.06 -5.45 -1.52
CA ARG A 58 1.34 -4.47 -2.35
C ARG A 58 -0.19 -4.58 -2.18
N LEU A 59 -0.73 -5.80 -2.15
CA LEU A 59 -2.16 -6.02 -1.91
C LEU A 59 -2.58 -5.58 -0.49
N LEU A 60 -1.79 -5.86 0.53
CA LEU A 60 -2.04 -5.44 1.92
C LEU A 60 -1.99 -3.91 2.07
N ALA A 61 -1.01 -3.26 1.45
CA ALA A 61 -0.94 -1.80 1.36
C ALA A 61 -2.22 -1.23 0.73
N MET A 62 -2.62 -1.75 -0.44
CA MET A 62 -3.86 -1.31 -1.10
C MET A 62 -5.11 -1.52 -0.24
N ILE A 63 -5.19 -2.60 0.55
CA ILE A 63 -6.29 -2.83 1.50
C ILE A 63 -6.34 -1.73 2.56
N VAL A 64 -5.22 -1.49 3.26
CA VAL A 64 -5.13 -0.50 4.35
C VAL A 64 -5.48 0.89 3.84
N ILE A 65 -4.96 1.27 2.68
CA ILE A 65 -5.24 2.58 2.07
C ILE A 65 -6.69 2.70 1.61
N THR A 66 -7.28 1.65 1.05
CA THR A 66 -8.70 1.68 0.65
C THR A 66 -9.59 1.88 1.87
N LEU A 67 -9.28 1.26 3.01
CA LEU A 67 -9.99 1.50 4.28
C LEU A 67 -9.86 2.95 4.75
N ILE A 68 -8.65 3.52 4.71
CA ILE A 68 -8.40 4.93 5.06
C ILE A 68 -9.13 5.87 4.08
N ALA A 69 -9.17 5.54 2.80
CA ALA A 69 -9.87 6.34 1.78
C ALA A 69 -11.38 6.35 2.00
N MET A 70 -11.96 5.20 2.31
CA MET A 70 -13.37 5.08 2.67
C MET A 70 -13.70 5.90 3.94
N ALA A 71 -12.79 5.93 4.91
CA ALA A 71 -12.96 6.71 6.14
C ALA A 71 -12.79 8.24 5.92
N THR A 72 -11.84 8.65 5.08
CA THR A 72 -11.45 10.07 4.93
C THR A 72 -12.12 10.79 3.76
N GLN A 73 -12.66 10.05 2.78
CA GLN A 73 -13.33 10.58 1.59
C GLN A 73 -12.45 11.60 0.80
N SER A 74 -11.12 11.45 0.79
CA SER A 74 -10.18 12.38 0.15
C SER A 74 -9.19 11.69 -0.80
N ALA A 75 -9.36 11.90 -2.10
CA ALA A 75 -8.53 11.28 -3.17
C ALA A 75 -7.09 11.82 -3.27
N GLN A 76 -6.78 12.99 -2.70
CA GLN A 76 -5.39 13.52 -2.73
C GLN A 76 -4.52 12.93 -1.61
N GLN A 77 -5.10 12.61 -0.46
CA GLN A 77 -4.38 11.92 0.62
C GLN A 77 -4.19 10.43 0.28
N TYR A 78 -5.06 9.88 -0.58
CA TYR A 78 -5.02 8.52 -1.09
C TYR A 78 -3.70 8.16 -1.80
N MET A 79 -3.25 8.96 -2.78
CA MET A 79 -2.07 8.62 -3.60
C MET A 79 -0.76 8.62 -2.80
N LEU A 80 -0.65 9.51 -1.81
CA LEU A 80 0.58 9.64 -1.05
C LEU A 80 0.70 8.58 0.04
N VAL A 81 -0.41 8.24 0.72
CA VAL A 81 -0.42 7.14 1.70
C VAL A 81 -0.19 5.81 0.97
N LEU A 82 -0.73 5.64 -0.24
CA LEU A 82 -0.49 4.48 -1.11
C LEU A 82 1.01 4.25 -1.36
N SER A 83 1.72 5.31 -1.67
CA SER A 83 3.15 5.23 -1.99
C SER A 83 3.98 4.86 -0.75
N ILE A 84 3.70 5.49 0.41
CA ILE A 84 4.41 5.23 1.68
C ILE A 84 4.30 3.78 2.13
N PHE A 85 3.10 3.19 2.08
CA PHE A 85 2.92 1.80 2.51
C PHE A 85 3.55 0.81 1.54
N ARG A 86 3.47 1.08 0.23
CA ARG A 86 4.14 0.25 -0.78
C ARG A 86 5.65 0.24 -0.53
N GLU A 87 6.22 1.44 -0.46
CA GLU A 87 7.65 1.63 -0.26
C GLU A 87 8.13 1.09 1.09
N GLY A 88 7.33 1.29 2.15
CA GLY A 88 7.62 0.75 3.49
C GLY A 88 7.66 -0.77 3.54
N GLN A 89 6.89 -1.46 2.70
CA GLN A 89 7.00 -2.92 2.59
C GLN A 89 8.15 -3.37 1.71
N GLU A 90 8.42 -2.69 0.60
CA GLU A 90 9.59 -2.95 -0.24
C GLU A 90 10.89 -2.77 0.58
N THR A 91 10.91 -1.79 1.52
CA THR A 91 11.99 -1.61 2.52
C THR A 91 12.28 -2.86 3.35
N VAL A 92 11.27 -3.69 3.63
CA VAL A 92 11.42 -4.90 4.43
C VAL A 92 11.69 -6.12 3.57
N ILE A 93 10.95 -6.27 2.46
CA ILE A 93 10.99 -7.49 1.63
C ILE A 93 12.24 -7.54 0.76
N ASP A 94 12.66 -6.42 0.16
CA ASP A 94 13.77 -6.43 -0.82
C ASP A 94 15.13 -6.78 -0.19
N PRO A 95 15.48 -6.29 1.01
CA PRO A 95 16.69 -6.73 1.71
C PRO A 95 16.62 -8.18 2.23
N LEU A 96 15.43 -8.66 2.60
CA LEU A 96 15.25 -10.02 3.13
C LEU A 96 15.28 -11.08 2.02
N PHE A 97 14.82 -10.72 0.84
CA PHE A 97 14.72 -11.60 -0.31
C PHE A 97 15.30 -10.91 -1.55
N PRO A 98 16.62 -10.75 -1.67
CA PRO A 98 17.19 -10.03 -2.80
C PRO A 98 16.95 -10.75 -4.13
N TYR A 99 16.70 -9.99 -5.19
CA TYR A 99 16.66 -10.51 -6.55
C TYR A 99 18.02 -11.08 -6.95
N LEU A 100 18.02 -12.14 -7.77
CA LEU A 100 19.24 -12.80 -8.28
C LEU A 100 20.18 -11.84 -9.02
N ASN A 101 19.64 -10.82 -9.68
CA ASN A 101 20.38 -9.82 -10.43
C ASN A 101 20.29 -8.42 -9.78
N SER A 102 20.11 -8.32 -8.45
CA SER A 102 19.99 -7.00 -7.82
C SER A 102 21.28 -6.19 -8.04
N PRO A 103 21.19 -4.97 -8.60
CA PRO A 103 22.35 -4.12 -8.83
C PRO A 103 22.95 -3.57 -7.53
N ALA A 104 22.20 -3.63 -6.43
CA ALA A 104 22.57 -3.11 -5.13
C ALA A 104 22.61 -4.25 -4.10
N SER A 105 23.48 -4.10 -3.10
CA SER A 105 23.50 -5.05 -1.97
C SER A 105 22.24 -4.89 -1.12
N PRO A 106 21.80 -5.92 -0.37
CA PRO A 106 20.61 -5.84 0.49
C PRO A 106 20.62 -4.64 1.46
N MET A 107 21.80 -4.27 1.95
CA MET A 107 21.97 -3.08 2.81
C MET A 107 21.78 -1.77 2.04
N ALA A 108 22.24 -1.71 0.79
CA ALA A 108 22.03 -0.55 -0.07
C ALA A 108 20.55 -0.41 -0.49
N ASP A 109 19.85 -1.53 -0.75
CA ASP A 109 18.40 -1.53 -1.00
C ASP A 109 17.63 -1.03 0.23
N LEU A 110 17.96 -1.54 1.43
CA LEU A 110 17.34 -1.10 2.69
C LEU A 110 17.47 0.41 2.90
N ILE A 111 18.68 0.95 2.72
CA ILE A 111 18.95 2.38 2.89
C ILE A 111 18.18 3.20 1.84
N THR A 112 18.14 2.73 0.60
CA THR A 112 17.43 3.41 -0.50
C THR A 112 15.94 3.54 -0.19
N HIS A 113 15.28 2.44 0.18
CA HIS A 113 13.86 2.47 0.50
C HIS A 113 13.57 3.32 1.76
N LEU A 114 14.43 3.26 2.79
CA LEU A 114 14.30 4.14 3.97
C LEU A 114 14.32 5.64 3.60
N VAL A 115 15.19 6.03 2.67
CA VAL A 115 15.26 7.41 2.18
C VAL A 115 13.98 7.79 1.43
N ILE A 116 13.48 6.90 0.55
CA ILE A 116 12.26 7.16 -0.22
C ILE A 116 11.06 7.29 0.73
N VAL A 117 10.89 6.37 1.69
CA VAL A 117 9.84 6.44 2.72
C VAL A 117 9.90 7.76 3.49
N ALA A 118 11.10 8.21 3.89
CA ALA A 118 11.27 9.48 4.61
C ALA A 118 10.82 10.69 3.77
N LEU A 119 11.13 10.71 2.48
CA LEU A 119 10.69 11.76 1.56
C LEU A 119 9.17 11.76 1.40
N GLU A 120 8.56 10.59 1.23
CA GLU A 120 7.12 10.46 1.05
C GLU A 120 6.34 10.84 2.31
N VAL A 121 6.81 10.44 3.50
CA VAL A 121 6.25 10.88 4.79
C VAL A 121 6.33 12.40 4.94
N THR A 122 7.46 12.99 4.56
CA THR A 122 7.65 14.45 4.60
C THR A 122 6.66 15.15 3.67
N ALA A 123 6.49 14.65 2.44
CA ALA A 123 5.50 15.16 1.49
C ALA A 123 4.07 15.05 2.04
N LEU A 124 3.74 13.95 2.75
CA LEU A 124 2.42 13.76 3.37
C LEU A 124 2.14 14.83 4.42
N ILE A 125 3.12 15.07 5.31
CA ILE A 125 3.01 16.07 6.36
C ILE A 125 2.79 17.46 5.75
N VAL A 126 3.54 17.82 4.71
CA VAL A 126 3.42 19.13 4.04
C VAL A 126 2.05 19.29 3.39
N ILE A 127 1.59 18.29 2.61
CA ILE A 127 0.29 18.33 1.94
C ILE A 127 -0.82 18.39 2.97
N TYR A 128 -0.79 17.54 4.00
CA TYR A 128 -1.78 17.51 5.06
C TYR A 128 -1.91 18.86 5.77
N ARG A 129 -0.78 19.48 6.14
CA ARG A 129 -0.76 20.82 6.77
C ARG A 129 -1.37 21.87 5.84
N ARG A 130 -1.01 21.89 4.55
CA ARG A 130 -1.57 22.84 3.58
C ARG A 130 -3.07 22.64 3.37
N THR A 131 -3.54 21.40 3.24
CA THR A 131 -4.98 21.12 3.09
C THR A 131 -5.79 21.59 4.29
N ARG A 132 -5.29 21.43 5.53
CA ARG A 132 -5.95 21.99 6.72
C ARG A 132 -5.99 23.51 6.71
N GLN A 133 -4.89 24.17 6.35
CA GLN A 133 -4.84 25.63 6.27
C GLN A 133 -5.81 26.19 5.22
N MET A 134 -5.93 25.55 4.06
CA MET A 134 -6.89 25.96 3.02
C MET A 134 -8.34 25.77 3.48
N LYS A 135 -8.67 24.63 4.11
CA LYS A 135 -10.00 24.41 4.69
C LYS A 135 -10.34 25.43 5.78
N ALA A 136 -9.37 25.80 6.61
CA ALA A 136 -9.55 26.84 7.63
C ALA A 136 -9.83 28.21 6.99
N LYS A 137 -9.01 28.65 6.02
CA LYS A 137 -9.24 29.92 5.30
C LYS A 137 -10.59 29.97 4.59
N ALA A 138 -10.99 28.89 3.92
CA ALA A 138 -12.29 28.81 3.24
C ALA A 138 -13.49 28.91 4.21
N LYS A 139 -13.32 28.50 5.47
CA LYS A 139 -14.35 28.61 6.51
C LYS A 139 -14.53 30.04 7.02
N PHE A 140 -13.48 30.87 7.00
CA PHE A 140 -13.53 32.28 7.42
C PHE A 140 -13.86 33.26 6.30
N ALA A 141 -13.94 32.78 5.05
CA ALA A 141 -14.32 33.57 3.87
C ALA A 141 -15.82 33.43 3.52
N ARG A 142 -16.60 32.70 4.34
CA ARG A 142 -18.06 32.60 4.29
C ARG A 142 -18.63 33.25 5.55
#